data_AF-A0A9X9YJY0-F1
#
_entry.id   AF-A0A9X9YJY0-F1
#
_cell.length_a   1.000
_cell.length_b   1.000
_cell.length_c   1.000
_cell.angle_alpha   90.00
_cell.angle_beta   90.00
_cell.angle_gamma   90.00
#
_symmetry.space_group_name_H-M   'P 1'
#
loop_
_entity.id
_entity.type
_entity.pdbx_description
1 polymer ?
#
loop_
_entity_poly.entity_id
_entity_poly.type
_entity_poly.pdbx_seq_one_letter_code
_entity_poly.pdbx_strand_id
1 'polypeptide(L)' 'MYEVIHVADGEEALAWYGRRVGDVLITDVKLPGGIDGWQIAERCREEDPKRPVIHATCFPPVAPRAGG' A
#
# COMPACT_ATOMS: atom_id res chain seq x y z
N MET A 1 8.67 -20.11 -2.80
CA MET A 1 8.97 -19.27 -1.61
C MET A 1 8.62 -17.85 -2.00
N TYR A 2 7.93 -17.10 -1.14
CA TYR A 2 7.63 -15.69 -1.37
C TYR A 2 8.18 -14.89 -0.20
N GLU A 3 8.61 -13.67 -0.47
CA GLU A 3 9.10 -12.73 0.54
C GLU A 3 8.04 -11.62 0.70
N VAL A 4 7.71 -11.28 1.94
CA VAL A 4 6.77 -10.20 2.25
C VAL A 4 7.51 -9.13 3.03
N ILE A 5 7.40 -7.90 2.55
CA ILE A 5 7.90 -6.72 3.24
C ILE A 5 6.69 -5.96 3.74
N HIS A 6 6.69 -5.64 5.04
CA HIS A 6 5.65 -4.84 5.67
C HIS A 6 6.19 -3.44 5.94
N VAL A 7 5.37 -2.44 5.65
CA VAL A 7 5.63 -1.01 5.88
C VAL A 7 4.40 -0.40 6.54
N ALA A 8 4.61 0.59 7.41
CA ALA A 8 3.52 1.15 8.22
C ALA A 8 2.78 2.30 7.53
N ASP A 9 3.43 3.00 6.60
CA ASP A 9 2.90 4.16 5.89
C ASP A 9 3.41 4.24 4.44
N GLY A 10 2.89 5.22 3.70
CA GLY A 10 3.19 5.38 2.28
C GLY A 10 4.60 5.91 2.00
N GLU A 11 5.18 6.69 2.90
CA GLU A 11 6.54 7.20 2.83
C GLU A 11 7.56 6.05 2.92
N GLU A 12 7.39 5.14 3.89
CA GLU A 12 8.19 3.93 4.01
C GLU A 12 8.04 3.01 2.80
N ALA A 13 6.80 2.88 2.28
CA ALA A 13 6.53 2.06 1.09
C ALA A 13 7.34 2.52 -0.12
N LEU A 14 7.39 3.83 -0.38
CA LEU A 14 8.13 4.40 -1.50
C LEU A 14 9.64 4.35 -1.30
N ALA A 15 10.11 4.54 -0.06
CA ALA A 15 11.54 4.41 0.25
C ALA A 15 12.04 2.96 0.03
N TRP A 16 11.18 1.97 0.29
CA TRP A 16 11.47 0.57 0.02
C TRP A 16 11.39 0.21 -1.47
N TYR A 17 10.42 0.75 -2.19
CA TYR A 17 10.24 0.49 -3.61
C TYR A 17 11.49 0.82 -4.43
N GLY A 18 12.17 1.93 -4.12
CA GLY A 18 13.43 2.31 -4.77
C GLY A 18 14.62 1.38 -4.49
N ARG A 19 14.50 0.43 -3.56
CA ARG A 19 15.59 -0.48 -3.13
C ARG A 19 15.40 -1.92 -3.58
N ARG A 20 14.17 -2.37 -3.82
CA ARG A 20 13.84 -3.74 -4.23
C ARG A 20 12.57 -3.76 -5.09
N VAL A 21 12.64 -4.48 -6.20
CA VAL A 21 11.50 -4.70 -7.10
C VAL A 21 10.60 -5.78 -6.49
N GLY A 22 9.50 -5.38 -5.86
CA GLY A 22 8.42 -6.31 -5.53
C GLY A 22 7.60 -6.65 -6.76
N ASP A 23 7.25 -7.92 -6.96
CA ASP A 23 6.47 -8.38 -8.11
C ASP A 23 4.99 -7.95 -8.04
N VAL A 24 4.48 -7.70 -6.84
CA VAL A 24 3.08 -7.31 -6.57
C VAL A 24 3.04 -6.27 -5.45
N LEU A 25 2.26 -5.20 -5.64
CA LEU A 25 1.92 -4.24 -4.58
C LEU A 25 0.58 -4.60 -3.95
N ILE A 26 0.52 -4.64 -2.62
CA ILE A 26 -0.72 -4.71 -1.85
C ILE A 26 -0.74 -3.52 -0.89
N THR A 27 -1.77 -2.68 -0.96
CA THR A 27 -1.87 -1.47 -0.12
C THR A 27 -3.29 -1.20 0.34
N ASP A 28 -3.46 -0.68 1.56
CA ASP A 28 -4.73 -0.03 1.91
C ASP A 28 -4.87 1.27 1.09
N VAL A 29 -6.08 1.62 0.68
CA VAL A 29 -6.38 2.90 0.06
C VAL A 29 -6.21 4.03 1.07
N LYS A 30 -6.67 3.84 2.30
CA LYS A 30 -6.59 4.84 3.36
C LYS A 30 -5.42 4.53 4.28
N LEU A 31 -4.24 5.00 3.89
CA LEU A 31 -3.09 5.01 4.78
C LEU A 31 -3.09 6.28 5.64
N PRO A 32 -2.61 6.20 6.90
CA PRO A 32 -2.29 7.38 7.68
C PRO A 32 -1.07 8.11 7.08
N GLY A 33 -0.93 9.41 7.34
CA GLY A 33 0.21 10.20 6.86
C GLY A 33 -0.12 11.08 5.66
N GLY A 34 0.91 11.43 4.88
CA GLY A 34 0.79 12.33 3.72
C GLY A 34 0.62 11.62 2.38
N ILE A 35 0.78 10.30 2.35
CA ILE A 35 0.78 9.48 1.13
C ILE A 35 -0.24 8.35 1.27
N ASP A 36 -1.24 8.35 0.39
CA ASP A 36 -2.28 7.32 0.37
C ASP A 36 -1.94 6.14 -0.58
N GLY A 37 -2.78 5.10 -0.54
CA GLY A 37 -2.58 3.90 -1.36
C GLY A 37 -2.70 4.13 -2.87
N TRP A 38 -3.40 5.19 -3.30
CA TRP A 38 -3.49 5.54 -4.72
C TRP A 38 -2.19 6.15 -5.21
N GLN A 39 -1.64 7.10 -4.46
CA GLN A 39 -0.39 7.78 -4.78
C GLN A 39 0.80 6.79 -4.84
N ILE A 40 0.81 5.76 -3.98
CA ILE A 40 1.81 4.69 -4.07
C ILE A 40 1.65 3.89 -5.37
N ALA A 41 0.43 3.50 -5.71
CA ALA A 41 0.15 2.73 -6.91
C ALA A 41 0.46 3.49 -8.20
N GLU A 42 0.17 4.79 -8.25
CA GLU A 42 0.52 5.67 -9.38
C GLU A 42 2.04 5.68 -9.60
N ARG A 43 2.82 5.94 -8.55
CA ARG A 43 4.28 5.91 -8.62
C ARG A 43 4.83 4.54 -9.02
N CYS A 44 4.24 3.45 -8.51
CA CYS A 44 4.64 2.11 -8.93
C CYS A 44 4.41 1.87 -10.43
N ARG A 45 3.28 2.36 -10.97
CA ARG A 45 2.92 2.23 -12.38
C ARG A 45 3.75 3.12 -13.29
N GLU A 46 4.18 4.30 -12.83
CA GLU A 46 5.10 5.16 -13.58
C GLU A 46 6.43 4.44 -13.86
N GLU A 47 6.93 3.65 -12.90
CA GLU A 47 8.14 2.85 -13.07
C GLU A 47 7.91 1.55 -13.85
N ASP A 48 6.80 0.86 -13.57
CA ASP A 48 6.44 -0.40 -14.22
C ASP A 48 4.92 -0.51 -14.44
N PRO A 49 4.43 -0.11 -15.63
CA PRO A 49 3.01 -0.10 -15.95
C PRO A 49 2.35 -1.48 -15.90
N LYS A 50 3.14 -2.58 -15.93
CA LYS A 50 2.61 -3.95 -15.92
C LYS A 50 2.50 -4.52 -14.51
N ARG A 51 3.00 -3.82 -13.50
CA ARG A 51 3.02 -4.34 -12.13
C ARG A 51 1.61 -4.47 -11.57
N PRO A 52 1.21 -5.67 -11.08
CA PRO A 52 -0.06 -5.84 -10.41
C PRO A 52 -0.15 -5.03 -9.12
N VAL A 53 -1.28 -4.35 -8.93
CA VAL A 53 -1.61 -3.62 -7.70
C VAL A 53 -2.95 -4.13 -7.15
N ILE A 54 -2.95 -4.51 -5.88
CA ILE A 54 -4.16 -4.86 -5.13
C ILE A 54 -4.42 -3.76 -4.11
N HIS A 55 -5.54 -3.06 -4.29
CA HIS A 55 -6.04 -2.11 -3.30
C HIS A 55 -6.96 -2.83 -2.31
N ALA A 56 -6.59 -2.83 -1.05
CA ALA A 56 -7.49 -3.14 0.04
C ALA A 56 -8.16 -1.83 0.49
N THR A 57 -9.45 -1.87 0.79
CA THR A 57 -10.13 -0.72 1.40
C THR A 57 -11.11 -1.25 2.44
N CYS A 58 -11.07 -0.68 3.63
CA CYS A 58 -12.07 -0.92 4.64
C CYS A 58 -12.79 0.40 4.91
N PHE A 59 -14.06 0.47 4.50
CA PHE A 59 -14.95 1.56 4.85
C PHE A 59 -16.07 1.00 5.72
N PRO A 60 -15.87 0.87 7.05
CA PRO A 60 -16.95 0.44 7.91
C PRO A 60 -18.00 1.58 7.98
N PRO A 61 -19.27 1.35 7.58
CA PRO A 61 -20.33 2.35 7.71
C PRO A 61 -20.75 2.57 9.17
N VAL A 62 -20.25 1.72 10.09
CA VAL A 62 -20.56 1.76 11.52
C VAL A 62 -19.28 1.98 12.30
N ALA A 63 -19.37 2.81 13.36
CA ALA A 63 -18.25 3.06 14.27
C ALA A 63 -17.65 1.72 14.76
N PRO A 64 -16.31 1.63 14.91
CA PRO A 64 -15.66 0.43 15.40
C PRO A 64 -16.34 -0.05 16.67
N ARG A 65 -16.65 -1.36 16.74
CA ARG A 65 -17.11 -1.96 17.99
C ARG A 65 -16.01 -1.70 19.02
N ALA A 66 -16.33 -0.96 20.07
CA ALA A 66 -15.43 -0.80 21.20
C ALA A 66 -15.09 -2.22 21.71
N GLY A 67 -13.83 -2.61 21.56
CA GLY A 67 -13.34 -3.88 22.11
C GLY A 67 -13.52 -3.86 23.62
N GLY A 68 -14.07 -4.94 24.17
CA GLY A 68 -14.03 -5.25 25.59
C GLY A 68 -12.72 -5.90 25.99
#